data_AF-A0A924GGP7-F1
#
_entry.id   AF-A0A924GGP7-F1
#
_cell.length_a   1.000
_cell.length_b   1.000
_cell.length_c   1.000
_cell.angle_alpha   90.00
_cell.angle_beta   90.00
_cell.angle_gamma   90.00
#
_symmetry.space_group_name_H-M   'P 1'
#
loop_
_entity.id
_entity.type
_entity.pdbx_description
1 polymer ?
#
loop_
_entity_poly.entity_id
_entity_poly.type
_entity_poly.pdbx_seq_one_letter_code
_entity_poly.pdbx_strand_id
1 'polypeptide(L)'
;MVALSYQTAATATTAAASRSGLARLVAGYAWEGKTRTDKTAYDIVIDGCQLRWNSVATDWIATPNSLDKVGSIHTVQGYDLNYPGVIIGPDLLRFAAAEGRRFVARGSYLDKKGKGNNLRLGKTYSDDDLLRFVSNIYAVLLTRGIQGTYVYACDPALRAHLLEFIPSSG
;
A
#
# COMPACT_ATOMS: atom_id res chain seq x y z
N MET A 1 3.29 -9.22 10.50
CA MET A 1 4.70 -9.56 10.29
C MET A 1 5.31 -8.62 9.25
N VAL A 2 6.55 -8.19 9.45
CA VAL A 2 7.27 -7.35 8.48
C VAL A 2 8.14 -8.22 7.58
N ALA A 3 7.98 -8.08 6.27
CA ALA A 3 8.79 -8.77 5.28
C ALA A 3 10.04 -7.96 4.91
N LEU A 4 11.17 -8.66 4.73
CA LEU A 4 12.45 -8.04 4.37
C LEU A 4 12.55 -7.72 2.87
N SER A 5 11.75 -8.38 2.03
CA SER A 5 11.63 -8.15 0.60
C SER A 5 10.16 -8.14 0.17
N TYR A 6 9.87 -7.54 -0.98
CA TYR A 6 8.54 -7.59 -1.56
C TYR A 6 8.11 -9.04 -1.85
N GLN A 7 9.02 -9.86 -2.38
CA GLN A 7 8.74 -11.26 -2.72
C GLN A 7 8.33 -12.06 -1.49
N THR A 8 8.97 -11.86 -0.33
CA THR A 8 8.57 -12.51 0.92
C THR A 8 7.15 -12.11 1.32
N ALA A 9 6.79 -10.82 1.24
CA ALA A 9 5.42 -10.39 1.53
C ALA A 9 4.41 -11.00 0.55
N ALA A 10 4.72 -11.00 -0.75
CA ALA A 10 3.85 -11.54 -1.79
C ALA A 10 3.64 -13.04 -1.63
N THR A 11 4.70 -13.82 -1.48
CA THR A 11 4.62 -15.27 -1.27
C THR A 11 3.85 -15.62 0.00
N ALA A 12 4.11 -14.93 1.12
CA ALA A 12 3.39 -15.17 2.36
C ALA A 12 1.88 -14.83 2.24
N THR A 13 1.55 -13.73 1.55
CA THR A 13 0.16 -13.35 1.27
C THR A 13 -0.55 -14.38 0.39
N THR A 14 0.10 -14.86 -0.68
CA THR A 14 -0.45 -15.89 -1.57
C THR A 14 -0.63 -17.22 -0.85
N ALA A 15 0.36 -17.65 -0.06
CA ALA A 15 0.25 -18.86 0.75
C ALA A 15 -0.91 -18.75 1.76
N ALA A 16 -1.10 -17.58 2.39
CA ALA A 16 -2.24 -17.32 3.26
C ALA A 16 -3.57 -17.36 2.49
N ALA A 17 -3.61 -16.87 1.25
CA ALA A 17 -4.80 -16.95 0.39
C ALA A 17 -5.22 -18.41 0.16
N SER A 18 -4.26 -19.30 -0.10
CA SER A 18 -4.53 -20.73 -0.32
C SER A 18 -5.02 -21.45 0.94
N ARG A 19 -4.62 -21.01 2.14
CA ARG A 19 -5.02 -21.64 3.41
C ARG A 19 -6.36 -21.13 3.95
N SER A 20 -6.59 -19.83 3.86
CA SER A 20 -7.65 -19.14 4.59
C SER A 20 -8.63 -18.38 3.69
N GLY A 21 -8.33 -18.26 2.39
CA GLY A 21 -9.07 -17.36 1.49
C GLY A 21 -8.89 -15.89 1.87
N LEU A 22 -9.39 -14.98 1.01
CA LEU A 22 -9.46 -13.53 1.28
C LEU A 22 -8.14 -12.87 1.73
N ALA A 23 -7.02 -13.30 1.15
CA ALA A 23 -5.73 -12.64 1.31
C ALA A 23 -5.34 -11.95 0.00
N ARG A 24 -5.04 -10.66 0.04
CA ARG A 24 -4.77 -9.84 -1.15
C ARG A 24 -3.66 -8.84 -0.87
N LEU A 25 -2.84 -8.57 -1.89
CA LEU A 25 -1.89 -7.47 -1.86
C LEU A 25 -2.62 -6.15 -2.00
N VAL A 26 -2.31 -5.20 -1.12
CA VAL A 26 -2.90 -3.87 -1.10
C VAL A 26 -1.83 -2.82 -0.87
N ALA A 27 -2.03 -1.62 -1.39
CA ALA A 27 -1.06 -0.55 -1.27
C ALA A 27 -1.72 0.84 -1.22
N GLY A 28 -0.97 1.82 -0.70
CA GLY A 28 -1.30 3.23 -0.83
C GLY A 28 -1.12 3.72 -2.28
N TYR A 29 -1.62 4.91 -2.60
CA TYR A 29 -1.53 5.50 -3.94
C TYR A 29 -0.12 6.07 -4.23
N ALA A 30 0.90 5.22 -4.16
CA ALA A 30 2.30 5.64 -4.33
C ALA A 30 2.83 5.47 -5.77
N TRP A 31 2.03 4.90 -6.68
CA TRP A 31 2.43 4.59 -8.06
C TRP A 31 1.38 5.03 -9.08
N GLU A 32 1.85 5.37 -10.26
CA GLU A 32 1.01 5.80 -11.37
C GLU A 32 0.30 4.61 -12.03
N GLY A 33 -0.99 4.78 -12.35
CA GLY A 33 -1.75 3.78 -13.10
C GLY A 33 -1.50 3.83 -14.60
N LYS A 34 -0.28 3.53 -15.05
CA LYS A 34 0.13 3.49 -16.47
C LYS A 34 -0.74 2.53 -17.29
N THR A 35 -1.19 1.43 -16.72
CA THR A 35 -2.05 0.41 -17.34
C THR A 35 -3.44 0.92 -17.74
N ARG A 36 -3.83 2.10 -17.25
CA ARG A 36 -5.05 2.78 -17.68
C ARG A 36 -4.93 3.29 -19.12
N THR A 37 -3.73 3.69 -19.52
CA THR A 37 -3.44 4.24 -20.85
C THR A 37 -2.80 3.19 -21.76
N ASP A 38 -1.89 2.37 -21.22
CA ASP A 38 -1.17 1.33 -21.97
C ASP A 38 -1.30 -0.04 -21.29
N LYS A 39 -2.06 -0.97 -21.89
CA LYS A 39 -2.32 -2.31 -21.33
C LYS A 39 -1.10 -3.23 -21.30
N THR A 40 -0.02 -2.87 -21.99
CA THR A 40 1.24 -3.64 -21.97
C THR A 40 2.16 -3.21 -20.84
N ALA A 41 1.95 -2.00 -20.29
CA ALA A 41 2.75 -1.46 -19.20
C ALA A 41 2.51 -2.17 -17.85
N TYR A 42 3.31 -1.75 -16.87
CA TYR A 42 3.18 -2.10 -15.46
C TYR A 42 3.09 -0.84 -14.62
N ASP A 43 2.32 -0.90 -13.55
CA ASP A 43 2.02 0.26 -12.71
C ASP A 43 3.04 0.40 -11.57
N ILE A 44 3.34 -0.71 -10.92
CA ILE A 44 4.15 -0.78 -9.71
C ILE A 44 5.38 -1.63 -10.03
N VAL A 45 6.56 -1.10 -9.75
CA VAL A 45 7.83 -1.83 -9.87
C VAL A 45 8.55 -1.77 -8.53
N ILE A 46 8.77 -2.93 -7.91
CA ILE A 46 9.39 -3.08 -6.59
C ILE A 46 10.30 -4.31 -6.63
N ASP A 47 11.56 -4.18 -6.21
CA ASP A 47 12.52 -5.29 -6.15
C ASP A 47 12.59 -6.13 -7.45
N GLY A 48 12.46 -5.49 -8.61
CA GLY A 48 12.43 -6.14 -9.93
C GLY A 48 11.10 -6.82 -10.29
N CYS A 49 10.14 -6.91 -9.37
CA CYS A 49 8.79 -7.37 -9.65
C CYS A 49 7.96 -6.27 -10.30
N GLN A 50 7.18 -6.65 -11.32
CA GLN A 50 6.32 -5.77 -12.07
C GLN A 50 4.85 -6.14 -11.80
N LEU A 51 4.08 -5.21 -11.28
CA LEU A 51 2.70 -5.43 -10.84
C LEU A 51 1.76 -4.42 -11.48
N ARG A 52 0.48 -4.77 -11.47
CA ARG A 52 -0.60 -3.93 -11.99
C ARG A 52 -1.60 -3.62 -10.89
N TRP A 53 -2.14 -2.40 -10.92
CA TRP A 53 -3.28 -2.06 -10.09
C TRP A 53 -4.49 -2.92 -10.46
N ASN A 54 -5.39 -3.09 -9.50
CA ASN A 54 -6.69 -3.67 -9.78
C ASN A 54 -7.43 -2.83 -10.84
N SER A 55 -8.06 -3.53 -11.79
CA SER A 55 -8.75 -2.89 -12.92
C SER A 55 -10.24 -2.64 -12.64
N VAL A 56 -10.79 -3.25 -11.59
CA VAL A 56 -12.23 -3.21 -11.26
C VAL A 56 -12.39 -2.62 -9.87
N ALA A 57 -13.32 -1.68 -9.70
CA ALA A 57 -13.58 -1.01 -8.43
C ALA A 57 -14.40 -1.87 -7.47
N THR A 58 -15.37 -2.64 -8.00
CA THR A 58 -16.32 -3.46 -7.24
C THR A 58 -15.97 -4.94 -7.36
N ASP A 59 -16.07 -5.69 -6.27
CA ASP A 59 -15.87 -7.15 -6.20
C ASP A 59 -14.56 -7.67 -6.80
N TRP A 60 -13.53 -6.81 -6.89
CA TRP A 60 -12.22 -7.20 -7.40
C TRP A 60 -11.67 -8.41 -6.64
N ILE A 61 -11.90 -8.49 -5.32
CA ILE A 61 -11.43 -9.59 -4.46
C ILE A 61 -11.94 -10.96 -4.95
N ALA A 62 -13.14 -11.01 -5.54
CA ALA A 62 -13.74 -12.25 -6.06
C ALA A 62 -13.30 -12.61 -7.49
N THR A 63 -12.55 -11.73 -8.18
CA THR A 63 -12.11 -12.01 -9.56
C THR A 63 -10.96 -13.02 -9.62
N PRO A 64 -10.91 -13.92 -10.62
CA PRO A 64 -9.90 -15.00 -10.70
C PRO A 64 -8.44 -14.49 -10.69
N ASN A 65 -8.19 -13.34 -11.31
CA ASN A 65 -6.84 -12.76 -11.44
C ASN A 65 -6.58 -11.65 -10.39
N SER A 66 -7.25 -11.72 -9.25
CA SER A 66 -7.12 -10.72 -8.18
C SER A 66 -5.87 -10.89 -7.33
N LEU A 67 -5.29 -12.09 -7.28
CA LEU A 67 -4.05 -12.35 -6.56
C LEU A 67 -2.83 -11.67 -7.22
N ASP A 68 -2.85 -11.54 -8.55
CA ASP A 68 -1.75 -10.95 -9.33
C ASP A 68 -1.84 -9.42 -9.43
N LYS A 69 -2.88 -8.82 -8.84
CA LYS A 69 -3.14 -7.39 -8.87
C LYS A 69 -2.99 -6.82 -7.46
N VAL A 70 -2.66 -5.54 -7.40
CA VAL A 70 -2.59 -4.80 -6.15
C VAL A 70 -3.87 -3.99 -5.98
N GLY A 71 -4.55 -4.14 -4.86
CA GLY A 71 -5.72 -3.35 -4.50
C GLY A 71 -5.34 -2.00 -3.91
N SER A 72 -6.13 -0.97 -4.17
CA SER A 72 -5.97 0.33 -3.52
C SER A 72 -6.90 0.48 -2.30
N ILE A 73 -6.66 1.51 -1.50
CA ILE A 73 -7.52 1.87 -0.37
C ILE A 73 -9.00 2.01 -0.76
N HIS A 74 -9.30 2.53 -1.95
CA HIS A 74 -10.67 2.73 -2.41
C HIS A 74 -11.39 1.42 -2.76
N THR A 75 -10.64 0.38 -3.09
CA THR A 75 -11.21 -0.91 -3.50
C THR A 75 -11.28 -1.92 -2.37
N VAL A 76 -10.46 -1.72 -1.33
CA VAL A 76 -10.54 -2.53 -0.11
C VAL A 76 -11.52 -1.95 0.92
N GLN A 77 -11.94 -0.69 0.74
CA GLN A 77 -12.85 -0.03 1.67
C GLN A 77 -14.20 -0.77 1.73
N GLY A 78 -14.52 -1.34 2.89
CA GLY A 78 -15.74 -2.11 3.13
C GLY A 78 -15.55 -3.63 3.13
N TYR A 79 -14.33 -4.12 2.88
CA TYR A 79 -13.98 -5.53 3.03
C TYR A 79 -12.97 -5.71 4.16
N ASP A 80 -13.17 -6.76 4.95
CA ASP A 80 -12.18 -7.26 5.87
C ASP A 80 -11.46 -8.46 5.23
N LEU A 81 -10.13 -8.48 5.34
CA LEU A 81 -9.27 -9.48 4.72
C LEU A 81 -8.72 -10.39 5.81
N ASN A 82 -8.60 -11.69 5.54
CA ASN A 82 -8.00 -12.61 6.52
C ASN A 82 -6.51 -12.29 6.70
N TYR A 83 -5.80 -12.12 5.57
CA TYR A 83 -4.40 -11.74 5.53
C TYR A 83 -4.09 -10.72 4.43
N PRO A 84 -4.25 -9.41 4.68
CA PRO A 84 -3.74 -8.40 3.77
C PRO A 84 -2.21 -8.41 3.72
N GLY A 85 -1.67 -8.29 2.52
CA GLY A 85 -0.27 -7.95 2.29
C GLY A 85 -0.17 -6.46 1.95
N VAL A 86 0.16 -5.64 2.95
CA VAL A 86 0.23 -4.18 2.83
C VAL A 86 1.61 -3.76 2.34
N ILE A 87 1.64 -3.11 1.18
CA ILE A 87 2.83 -2.52 0.58
C ILE A 87 2.82 -1.01 0.92
N ILE A 88 3.78 -0.59 1.73
CA ILE A 88 4.05 0.83 2.01
C ILE A 88 5.00 1.34 0.93
N GLY A 89 4.47 2.21 0.10
CA GLY A 89 5.16 2.78 -1.06
C GLY A 89 6.06 3.96 -0.72
N PRO A 90 6.71 4.53 -1.75
CA PRO A 90 7.59 5.69 -1.62
C PRO A 90 6.83 7.01 -1.43
N ASP A 91 5.51 7.00 -1.20
CA ASP A 91 4.71 8.19 -0.86
C ASP A 91 4.91 8.60 0.60
N LEU A 92 5.19 7.63 1.47
CA LEU A 92 5.63 7.85 2.84
C LEU A 92 7.15 7.73 2.90
N LEU A 93 7.86 8.84 2.66
CA LEU A 93 9.33 8.87 2.71
C LEU A 93 9.85 9.24 4.08
N ARG A 94 10.76 8.39 4.56
CA ARG A 94 11.71 8.61 5.64
C ARG A 94 11.13 8.90 7.02
N PHE A 95 11.35 7.92 7.88
CA PHE A 95 11.75 8.18 9.26
C PHE A 95 13.18 8.78 9.21
N ALA A 96 13.32 10.08 9.38
CA ALA A 96 14.65 10.65 9.64
C ALA A 96 15.03 10.20 11.06
N ALA A 97 15.79 9.11 11.18
CA ALA A 97 16.19 8.57 12.49
C ALA A 97 16.86 9.62 13.38
N ALA A 98 17.52 10.63 12.78
CA ALA A 98 18.11 11.76 13.47
C ALA A 98 17.09 12.77 14.05
N GLU A 99 15.88 12.86 13.49
CA GLU A 99 14.87 13.87 13.87
C GLU A 99 13.57 13.26 14.43
N GLY A 100 13.38 11.93 14.30
CA GLY A 100 12.16 11.24 14.70
C GLY A 100 10.90 11.67 13.92
N ARG A 101 11.06 12.36 12.79
CA ARG A 101 9.96 12.91 11.98
C ARG A 101 9.75 12.10 10.70
N ARG A 102 8.48 11.96 10.33
CA ARG A 102 8.00 11.32 9.10
C ARG A 102 7.68 12.43 8.10
N PHE A 103 7.95 12.21 6.83
CA PHE A 103 7.59 13.16 5.77
C PHE A 103 6.79 12.46 4.67
N VAL A 104 5.97 13.23 3.95
CA VAL A 104 5.33 12.73 2.72
C VAL A 104 6.09 13.22 1.52
N ALA A 105 6.39 12.28 0.64
CA ALA A 105 6.89 12.60 -0.69
C ALA A 105 5.72 13.05 -1.54
N ARG A 106 5.47 14.35 -1.55
CA ARG A 106 4.39 14.94 -2.36
C ARG A 106 4.48 14.52 -3.83
N GLY A 107 5.68 14.31 -4.38
CA GLY A 107 5.87 13.79 -5.74
C GLY A 107 5.37 12.37 -5.95
N SER A 108 5.46 11.51 -4.93
CA SER A 108 5.15 10.08 -5.01
C SER A 108 3.74 9.73 -4.57
N TYR A 109 3.04 10.58 -3.80
CA TYR A 109 1.63 10.39 -3.50
C TYR A 109 0.77 10.77 -4.72
N LEU A 110 0.20 9.83 -5.47
CA LEU A 110 -0.45 10.10 -6.76
C LEU A 110 -1.99 10.08 -6.73
N ASP A 111 -2.61 10.02 -5.55
CA ASP A 111 -4.05 10.17 -5.44
C ASP A 111 -4.47 11.61 -5.77
N LYS A 112 -5.00 11.82 -6.99
CA LYS A 112 -5.50 13.13 -7.46
C LYS A 112 -6.72 13.62 -6.68
N LYS A 113 -7.53 12.73 -6.09
CA LYS A 113 -8.69 13.12 -5.26
C LYS A 113 -8.22 13.47 -3.84
N GLY A 114 -7.32 12.69 -3.26
CA GLY A 114 -6.69 12.97 -1.96
C GLY A 114 -5.74 14.17 -1.98
N LYS A 115 -5.10 14.46 -3.12
CA LYS A 115 -4.33 15.70 -3.39
C LYS A 115 -5.19 16.86 -3.86
N GLY A 116 -6.48 16.64 -4.11
CA GLY A 116 -7.34 17.65 -4.68
C GLY A 116 -7.48 18.82 -3.72
N ASN A 117 -6.64 19.85 -3.88
CA ASN A 117 -6.90 21.17 -3.33
C ASN A 117 -8.32 21.50 -3.74
N ASN A 118 -9.23 21.57 -2.78
CA ASN A 118 -10.58 21.94 -3.07
C ASN A 118 -10.58 23.46 -3.28
N LEU A 119 -10.31 23.89 -4.50
CA LEU A 119 -10.25 25.30 -4.90
C LEU A 119 -11.57 26.02 -4.61
N ARG A 120 -12.70 25.29 -4.56
CA ARG A 120 -14.00 25.80 -4.09
C ARG A 120 -14.05 26.10 -2.58
N LEU A 121 -13.16 25.51 -1.77
CA LEU A 121 -13.07 25.71 -0.32
C LEU A 121 -11.80 26.47 0.12
N GLY A 122 -10.95 26.91 -0.81
CA GLY A 122 -9.72 27.66 -0.50
C GLY A 122 -8.66 26.89 0.28
N LYS A 123 -8.72 25.55 0.33
CA LYS A 123 -7.79 24.73 1.11
C LYS A 123 -6.57 24.33 0.28
N THR A 124 -5.40 24.80 0.71
CA THR A 124 -4.09 24.27 0.32
C THR A 124 -3.63 23.31 1.40
N TYR A 125 -3.46 22.03 1.08
CA TYR A 125 -2.99 21.05 2.07
C TYR A 125 -1.49 21.19 2.31
N SER A 126 -1.13 21.40 3.58
CA SER A 126 0.27 21.39 4.02
C SER A 126 0.88 19.99 3.89
N ASP A 127 2.20 19.88 4.01
CA ASP A 127 2.86 18.56 4.02
C ASP A 127 2.44 17.73 5.24
N ASP A 128 2.13 18.36 6.37
CA ASP A 128 1.62 17.70 7.58
C ASP A 128 0.20 17.14 7.37
N ASP A 129 -0.66 17.86 6.64
CA ASP A 129 -2.00 17.37 6.28
C ASP A 129 -1.91 16.15 5.38
N LEU A 130 -1.02 16.20 4.37
CA LEU A 130 -0.78 15.06 3.49
C LEU A 130 -0.19 13.88 4.26
N LEU A 131 0.74 14.12 5.19
CA LEU A 131 1.28 13.09 6.07
C LEU A 131 0.19 12.43 6.89
N ARG A 132 -0.73 13.20 7.46
CA ARG A 132 -1.87 12.65 8.18
C ARG A 132 -2.76 11.80 7.26
N PHE A 133 -3.04 12.26 6.03
CA PHE A 133 -3.87 11.48 5.10
C PHE A 133 -3.20 10.17 4.67
N VAL A 134 -1.93 10.22 4.26
CA VAL A 134 -1.17 9.02 3.87
C VAL A 134 -1.04 8.06 5.06
N SER A 135 -0.75 8.58 6.26
CA SER A 135 -0.71 7.75 7.48
C SER A 135 -2.05 7.09 7.77
N ASN A 136 -3.16 7.82 7.62
CA ASN A 136 -4.49 7.27 7.82
C ASN A 136 -4.84 6.20 6.78
N ILE A 137 -4.44 6.38 5.51
CA ILE A 137 -4.61 5.36 4.47
C ILE A 137 -3.92 4.06 4.91
N TYR A 138 -2.65 4.13 5.29
CA TYR A 138 -1.91 2.96 5.73
C TYR A 138 -2.46 2.37 7.03
N ALA A 139 -2.88 3.20 7.99
CA ALA A 139 -3.53 2.73 9.21
C ALA A 139 -4.78 1.91 8.88
N VAL A 140 -5.65 2.41 8.00
CA VAL A 140 -6.83 1.67 7.56
C VAL A 140 -6.44 0.35 6.92
N LEU A 141 -5.50 0.34 5.97
CA LEU A 141 -5.02 -0.89 5.31
C LEU A 141 -4.50 -1.92 6.30
N LEU A 142 -3.69 -1.48 7.27
CA LEU A 142 -3.08 -2.35 8.29
C LEU A 142 -4.14 -2.94 9.23
N THR A 143 -5.22 -2.20 9.52
CA THR A 143 -6.31 -2.66 10.40
C THR A 143 -7.37 -3.52 9.71
N ARG A 144 -7.29 -3.75 8.38
CA ARG A 144 -8.22 -4.64 7.67
C ARG A 144 -7.94 -6.14 7.88
N GLY A 145 -6.81 -6.49 8.47
CA GLY A 145 -6.42 -7.88 8.71
C GLY A 145 -7.15 -8.47 9.91
N ILE A 146 -7.97 -9.51 9.69
CA ILE A 146 -8.66 -10.23 10.77
C ILE A 146 -7.71 -11.20 11.48
N GLN A 147 -6.95 -12.00 10.72
CA GLN A 147 -6.10 -13.06 11.28
C GLN A 147 -4.63 -12.64 11.36
N GLY A 148 -4.22 -11.70 10.52
CA GLY A 148 -2.90 -11.07 10.60
C GLY A 148 -2.62 -10.24 9.36
N THR A 149 -1.55 -9.46 9.39
CA THR A 149 -1.17 -8.58 8.28
C THR A 149 0.31 -8.78 7.95
N TYR A 150 0.62 -8.96 6.66
CA TYR A 150 2.00 -8.89 6.16
C TYR A 150 2.28 -7.47 5.72
N VAL A 151 3.44 -6.94 6.07
CA VAL A 151 3.81 -5.56 5.76
C VAL A 151 5.16 -5.55 5.07
N TYR A 152 5.25 -4.87 3.93
CA TYR A 152 6.52 -4.54 3.29
C TYR A 152 6.61 -3.03 3.12
N ALA A 153 7.73 -2.45 3.55
CA ALA A 153 8.01 -1.03 3.32
C ALA A 153 9.17 -0.89 2.34
N CYS A 154 8.95 -0.09 1.29
CA CYS A 154 9.95 0.18 0.25
C CYS A 154 11.16 0.93 0.83
N ASP A 155 10.93 1.87 1.76
CA ASP A 155 12.00 2.59 2.46
C ASP A 155 12.66 1.69 3.54
N PRO A 156 13.97 1.38 3.42
CA PRO A 156 14.67 0.56 4.40
C PRO A 156 14.65 1.15 5.82
N ALA A 157 14.66 2.48 5.96
CA ALA A 157 14.63 3.12 7.28
C ALA A 157 13.28 2.91 7.97
N LEU A 158 12.18 3.06 7.22
CA LEU A 158 10.84 2.76 7.73
C LEU A 158 10.69 1.26 8.05
N ARG A 159 11.24 0.38 7.20
CA ARG A 159 11.21 -1.06 7.45
C ARG A 159 11.95 -1.43 8.74
N ALA A 160 13.13 -0.87 8.97
CA ALA A 160 13.88 -1.06 10.21
C ALA A 160 13.10 -0.58 11.44
N HIS A 161 12.48 0.59 11.35
CA HIS A 161 11.63 1.11 12.44
C HIS A 161 10.42 0.21 12.72
N LEU A 162 9.76 -0.32 11.69
CA LEU A 162 8.63 -1.26 11.88
C LEU A 162 9.06 -2.57 12.55
N LEU A 163 10.28 -3.05 12.29
CA LEU A 163 10.83 -4.25 12.90
C LEU A 163 11.10 -4.11 14.41
N GLU A 164 11.21 -2.89 14.93
CA GLU A 164 11.31 -2.64 16.38
C GLU A 164 10.00 -2.97 17.11
N PHE A 165 8.86 -2.92 16.42
CA PHE A 165 7.53 -3.12 17.01
C PHE A 165 6.82 -4.38 16.51
N ILE A 166 7.18 -4.88 15.33
CA ILE A 166 6.48 -5.97 14.65
C ILE A 166 7.48 -7.08 14.27
N PRO A 167 7.19 -8.36 14.61
CA PRO A 167 8.06 -9.48 14.25
C PRO A 167 8.26 -9.59 12.73
N SER A 168 9.47 -9.98 12.32
CA SER A 168 9.77 -10.29 10.92
C SER A 168 9.09 -11.60 10.48
N SER A 169 8.57 -11.65 9.25
CA SER A 169 8.24 -12.93 8.61
C SER A 169 9.55 -13.53 8.07
N GLY A 170 10.05 -14.56 8.76
CA GLY A 170 11.15 -15.42 8.29
C GLY A 170 10.63 -16.54 7.40
#